data_AF-A0A7X8R4M7-F1
#
_entry.id   AF-A0A7X8R4M7-F1
#
_cell.length_a   1.000
_cell.length_b   1.000
_cell.length_c   1.000
_cell.angle_alpha   90.00
_cell.angle_beta   90.00
_cell.angle_gamma   90.00
#
_symmetry.space_group_name_H-M   'P 1'
#
loop_
_entity.id
_entity.type
_entity.pdbx_description
1 polymer ?
#
loop_
_entity_poly.entity_id
_entity_poly.type
_entity_poly.pdbx_seq_one_letter_code
_entity_poly.pdbx_strand_id
1 'polypeptide(L)'
;PQIWCSDDTDAIERLIIQRGTAMVYPLSTIGAHVSDCPNHTVGRTTPFETRGFVALAGTFGYELDVTRIPKEDREMIPEQIRTYHKYNDLIREGDYYRIADYCDNRLYDAWMVVSKDRREALVTYIQVMQRPNYKSRRIRLKGLDENTVYRNEQTGETFTGSALMYAGINIAGLHGDFKGKLMHFIAV
;
A
#
# COMPACT_ATOMS: atom_id res chain seq x y z
N PRO A 1 -9.06 17.85 -5.50
CA PRO A 1 -10.08 18.12 -4.44
C PRO A 1 -10.23 16.85 -3.61
N GLN A 2 -10.35 16.96 -2.29
CA GLN A 2 -10.33 15.81 -1.38
C GLN A 2 -11.42 15.91 -0.31
N ILE A 3 -11.80 14.77 0.25
CA ILE A 3 -12.76 14.63 1.33
C ILE A 3 -12.09 13.84 2.45
N TRP A 4 -12.31 14.27 3.70
CA TRP A 4 -11.90 13.47 4.86
C TRP A 4 -12.72 12.16 4.88
N CYS A 5 -12.05 11.04 4.62
CA CYS A 5 -12.75 9.78 4.31
C CYS A 5 -13.36 9.12 5.55
N SER A 6 -12.71 9.21 6.70
CA SER A 6 -13.17 8.65 7.98
C SER A 6 -12.32 9.21 9.11
N ASP A 7 -12.93 9.44 10.28
CA ASP A 7 -12.22 9.75 11.53
C ASP A 7 -11.41 8.55 12.05
N ASP A 8 -11.81 7.33 11.66
CA ASP A 8 -11.03 6.14 11.93
C ASP A 8 -9.76 6.14 11.05
N THR A 9 -8.64 6.40 11.69
CA THR A 9 -7.29 6.47 11.10
C THR A 9 -6.45 5.23 11.39
N ASP A 10 -7.01 4.16 11.95
CA ASP A 10 -6.28 2.91 12.14
C ASP A 10 -5.91 2.28 10.79
N ALA A 11 -4.64 1.90 10.60
CA ALA A 11 -4.16 1.39 9.32
C ALA A 11 -4.91 0.15 8.83
N ILE A 12 -5.44 -0.70 9.73
CA ILE A 12 -6.12 -1.94 9.37
C ILE A 12 -7.61 -1.69 9.07
N GLU A 13 -8.29 -0.87 9.85
CA GLU A 13 -9.66 -0.44 9.54
C GLU A 13 -9.70 0.33 8.19
N ARG A 14 -8.69 1.18 7.96
CA ARG A 14 -8.52 1.92 6.71
C ARG A 14 -8.38 1.05 5.48
N LEU A 15 -7.94 -0.21 5.58
CA LEU A 15 -7.92 -1.14 4.44
C LEU A 15 -9.34 -1.36 3.90
N ILE A 16 -10.30 -1.60 4.80
CA ILE A 16 -11.69 -1.86 4.46
C ILE A 16 -12.35 -0.58 3.96
N ILE A 17 -12.17 0.52 4.69
CA ILE A 17 -12.78 1.82 4.39
C ILE A 17 -12.29 2.34 3.03
N GLN A 18 -10.97 2.45 2.82
CA GLN A 18 -10.41 3.00 1.58
C GLN A 18 -10.78 2.12 0.38
N ARG A 19 -10.76 0.79 0.54
CA ARG A 19 -11.19 -0.14 -0.51
C ARG A 19 -12.66 0.07 -0.90
N GLY A 20 -13.54 0.20 0.09
CA GLY A 20 -14.97 0.41 -0.14
C GLY A 20 -15.22 1.72 -0.87
N THR A 21 -14.58 2.80 -0.41
CA THR A 21 -14.64 4.14 -1.04
C THR A 21 -14.10 4.12 -2.46
N ALA A 22 -13.00 3.41 -2.71
CA ALA A 22 -12.36 3.29 -4.03
C ALA A 22 -13.19 2.53 -5.08
N MET A 23 -14.36 1.99 -4.72
CA MET A 23 -15.29 1.41 -5.70
C MET A 23 -15.99 2.48 -6.55
N VAL A 24 -16.11 3.70 -6.04
CA VAL A 24 -16.87 4.79 -6.69
C VAL A 24 -16.02 6.06 -6.82
N TYR A 25 -15.12 6.30 -5.88
CA TYR A 25 -14.31 7.50 -5.82
C TYR A 25 -12.84 7.19 -6.15
N PRO A 26 -12.12 8.07 -6.89
CA PRO A 26 -10.69 7.88 -7.14
C PRO A 26 -9.87 8.12 -5.87
N LEU A 27 -8.69 7.51 -5.77
CA LEU A 27 -7.80 7.65 -4.60
C LEU A 27 -7.46 9.11 -4.28
N SER A 28 -7.33 9.95 -5.30
CA SER A 28 -7.05 11.39 -5.16
C SER A 28 -8.10 12.19 -4.39
N THR A 29 -9.26 11.59 -4.09
CA THR A 29 -10.32 12.22 -3.28
C THR A 29 -10.34 11.73 -1.83
N ILE A 30 -9.54 10.72 -1.48
CA ILE A 30 -9.59 10.02 -0.19
C ILE A 30 -8.56 10.62 0.77
N GLY A 31 -8.98 11.47 1.71
CA GLY A 31 -8.14 11.93 2.83
C GLY A 31 -7.62 10.76 3.66
N ALA A 32 -6.29 10.61 3.78
CA ALA A 32 -5.65 9.49 4.48
C ALA A 32 -4.40 9.96 5.25
N HIS A 33 -4.46 9.97 6.57
CA HIS A 33 -3.37 10.45 7.42
C HIS A 33 -2.73 9.32 8.25
N VAL A 34 -1.43 9.44 8.48
CA VAL A 34 -0.70 8.69 9.50
C VAL A 34 -1.03 9.31 10.86
N SER A 35 -1.67 8.54 11.75
CA SER A 35 -2.08 8.99 13.08
C SER A 35 -1.24 8.41 14.21
N ASP A 36 -1.54 8.83 15.44
CA ASP A 36 -1.00 8.25 16.68
C ASP A 36 -1.24 6.74 16.81
N CYS A 37 -0.39 6.09 17.62
CA CYS A 37 -0.41 4.66 17.91
C CYS A 37 -0.05 4.40 19.39
N PRO A 38 -0.81 3.59 20.16
CA PRO A 38 -2.03 2.88 19.77
C PRO A 38 -3.12 3.81 19.23
N ASN A 39 -3.87 3.35 18.22
CA ASN A 39 -4.90 4.16 17.58
C ASN A 39 -5.94 4.63 18.61
N HIS A 40 -6.34 5.89 18.55
CA HIS A 40 -7.21 6.50 19.56
C HIS A 40 -8.67 6.01 19.49
N THR A 41 -9.13 5.54 18.32
CA THR A 41 -10.52 5.09 18.11
C THR A 41 -10.69 3.64 18.54
N VAL A 42 -9.78 2.74 18.15
CA VAL A 42 -9.93 1.28 18.38
C VAL A 42 -8.82 0.64 19.22
N GLY A 43 -7.82 1.40 19.67
CA GLY A 43 -6.75 0.91 20.55
C GLY A 43 -5.72 -0.01 19.89
N ARG A 44 -5.76 -0.18 18.56
CA ARG A 44 -4.86 -1.08 17.84
C ARG A 44 -3.45 -0.49 17.72
N THR A 45 -2.45 -1.34 17.90
CA THR A 45 -1.04 -0.99 17.68
C THR A 45 -0.59 -1.45 16.30
N THR A 46 -0.13 -0.52 15.46
CA THR A 46 0.36 -0.81 14.10
C THR A 46 1.73 -0.16 13.84
N PRO A 47 2.64 -0.84 13.13
CA PRO A 47 3.93 -0.28 12.77
C PRO A 47 3.79 1.06 12.02
N PHE A 48 4.64 2.04 12.36
CA PHE A 48 4.62 3.37 11.72
C PHE A 48 4.76 3.29 10.20
N GLU A 49 5.61 2.38 9.73
CA GLU A 49 5.78 2.07 8.30
C GLU A 49 4.46 1.70 7.61
N THR A 50 3.69 0.83 8.24
CA THR A 50 2.44 0.31 7.66
C THR A 50 1.35 1.38 7.63
N ARG A 51 1.27 2.22 8.68
CA ARG A 51 0.41 3.42 8.66
C ARG A 51 0.74 4.31 7.46
N GLY A 52 2.03 4.55 7.19
CA GLY A 52 2.49 5.29 6.02
C GLY A 52 2.07 4.64 4.70
N PHE A 53 2.29 3.34 4.53
CA PHE A 53 1.94 2.64 3.29
C PHE A 53 0.44 2.64 3.00
N VAL A 54 -0.41 2.52 4.02
CA VAL A 54 -1.87 2.60 3.86
C VAL A 54 -2.31 4.02 3.51
N ALA A 55 -1.70 5.02 4.15
CA ALA A 55 -1.98 6.43 3.89
C ALA A 55 -1.56 6.88 2.49
N LEU A 56 -0.61 6.19 1.84
CA LEU A 56 -0.26 6.46 0.44
C LEU A 56 -1.48 6.29 -0.47
N ALA A 57 -2.40 5.35 -0.21
CA ALA A 57 -3.59 5.13 -1.03
C ALA A 57 -4.69 6.17 -0.76
N GLY A 58 -4.36 7.43 -1.00
CA GLY A 58 -5.21 8.59 -0.72
C GLY A 58 -4.43 9.90 -0.92
N THR A 59 -4.93 10.97 -0.33
CA THR A 59 -4.19 12.21 -0.12
C THR A 59 -3.48 12.13 1.22
N PHE A 60 -2.18 11.82 1.16
CA PHE A 60 -1.31 11.55 2.30
C PHE A 60 -1.20 12.76 3.24
N GLY A 61 -1.16 12.51 4.54
CA GLY A 61 -0.88 13.52 5.57
C GLY A 61 -0.48 12.91 6.91
N TYR A 62 -0.26 13.77 7.91
CA TYR A 62 0.02 13.37 9.30
C TYR A 62 -0.99 14.01 10.24
N GLU A 63 -1.43 13.23 11.22
CA GLU A 63 -2.39 13.66 12.25
C GLU A 63 -1.97 13.06 13.60
N LEU A 64 -0.80 13.51 14.05
CA LEU A 64 -0.15 13.07 15.27
C LEU A 64 0.76 14.17 15.81
N ASP A 65 1.07 14.13 17.10
CA ASP A 65 2.06 15.02 17.69
C ASP A 65 3.47 14.47 17.45
N VAL A 66 4.15 15.00 16.42
CA VAL A 66 5.51 14.60 16.02
C VAL A 66 6.55 14.80 17.14
N THR A 67 6.25 15.60 18.15
CA THR A 67 7.14 15.82 19.30
C THR A 67 7.05 14.71 20.34
N ARG A 68 6.00 13.87 20.28
CA ARG A 68 5.65 12.86 21.30
C ARG A 68 5.76 11.42 20.84
N ILE A 69 5.92 11.17 19.54
CA ILE A 69 6.13 9.81 19.01
C ILE A 69 7.54 9.28 19.37
N PRO A 70 7.73 7.94 19.37
CA PRO A 70 9.04 7.33 19.55
C PRO A 70 10.08 7.93 18.59
N LYS A 71 11.34 8.00 19.04
CA LYS A 71 12.43 8.59 18.26
C LYS A 71 12.61 7.84 16.93
N GLU A 72 12.49 6.52 16.98
CA GLU A 72 12.63 5.60 15.85
C GLU A 72 11.55 5.88 14.80
N ASP A 73 10.29 6.06 15.22
CA ASP A 73 9.18 6.42 14.34
C ASP A 73 9.40 7.82 13.72
N ARG A 74 9.86 8.78 14.52
CA ARG A 74 10.15 10.14 14.05
C ARG A 74 11.25 10.18 13.00
N GLU A 75 12.27 9.33 13.15
CA GLU A 75 13.38 9.21 12.19
C GLU A 75 12.93 8.61 10.84
N MET A 76 11.77 7.95 10.78
CA MET A 76 11.20 7.42 9.55
C MET A 76 10.41 8.45 8.74
N ILE A 77 9.95 9.55 9.35
CA ILE A 77 9.13 10.59 8.69
C ILE A 77 9.78 11.12 7.40
N PRO A 78 11.09 11.48 7.36
CA PRO A 78 11.70 11.98 6.13
C PRO A 78 11.67 10.97 4.97
N GLU A 79 11.81 9.67 5.25
CA GLU A 79 11.70 8.62 4.23
C GLU A 79 10.25 8.43 3.78
N GLN A 80 9.28 8.47 4.68
CA GLN A 80 7.86 8.43 4.31
C GLN A 80 7.47 9.61 3.43
N ILE A 81 7.95 10.82 3.74
CA ILE A 81 7.72 12.01 2.90
C ILE A 81 8.37 11.85 1.52
N ARG A 82 9.60 11.34 1.45
CA ARG A 82 10.26 11.06 0.15
C ARG A 82 9.48 10.01 -0.65
N THR A 83 9.01 8.96 0.00
CA THR A 83 8.17 7.91 -0.59
C THR A 83 6.85 8.48 -1.11
N TYR A 84 6.19 9.34 -0.33
CA TYR A 84 4.99 10.06 -0.77
C TYR A 84 5.27 10.89 -2.03
N HIS A 85 6.28 11.76 -2.01
CA HIS A 85 6.60 12.60 -3.17
C HIS A 85 6.96 11.79 -4.41
N LYS A 86 7.63 10.65 -4.22
CA LYS A 86 7.98 9.75 -5.33
C LYS A 86 6.74 9.17 -6.02
N TYR A 87 5.73 8.76 -5.24
CA TYR A 87 4.59 7.99 -5.78
C TYR A 87 3.30 8.80 -5.92
N ASN A 88 3.26 10.04 -5.42
CA ASN A 88 2.02 10.83 -5.35
C ASN A 88 1.37 11.04 -6.72
N ASP A 89 2.14 11.33 -7.77
CA ASP A 89 1.56 11.56 -9.10
C ASP A 89 0.95 10.28 -9.67
N LEU A 90 1.64 9.15 -9.54
CA LEU A 90 1.11 7.84 -9.92
C LEU A 90 -0.19 7.53 -9.15
N ILE A 91 -0.22 7.75 -7.84
CA ILE A 91 -1.39 7.44 -7.02
C ILE A 91 -2.57 8.36 -7.34
N ARG A 92 -2.29 9.65 -7.59
CA ARG A 92 -3.31 10.66 -7.83
C ARG A 92 -3.98 10.50 -9.20
N GLU A 93 -3.24 10.05 -10.21
CA GLU A 93 -3.69 10.02 -11.60
C GLU A 93 -3.84 8.62 -12.21
N GLY A 94 -3.21 7.61 -11.61
CA GLY A 94 -3.18 6.25 -12.12
C GLY A 94 -4.46 5.45 -11.91
N ASP A 95 -4.51 4.28 -12.56
CA ASP A 95 -5.61 3.32 -12.46
C ASP A 95 -5.42 2.41 -11.25
N TYR A 96 -6.40 2.42 -10.33
CA TYR A 96 -6.40 1.59 -9.13
C TYR A 96 -6.98 0.19 -9.41
N TYR A 97 -6.24 -0.84 -9.02
CA TYR A 97 -6.64 -2.24 -9.13
C TYR A 97 -6.59 -2.93 -7.77
N ARG A 98 -7.71 -3.53 -7.36
CA ARG A 98 -7.78 -4.43 -6.20
C ARG A 98 -7.20 -5.80 -6.56
N ILE A 99 -6.27 -6.28 -5.75
CA ILE A 99 -5.58 -7.56 -5.94
C ILE A 99 -6.06 -8.62 -4.95
N ALA A 100 -6.17 -8.27 -3.68
CA ALA A 100 -6.71 -9.13 -2.64
C ALA A 100 -7.54 -8.33 -1.65
N ASP A 101 -8.50 -9.00 -0.99
CA ASP A 101 -9.40 -8.36 -0.03
C ASP A 101 -9.26 -9.00 1.35
N TYR A 102 -8.82 -8.22 2.33
CA TYR A 102 -8.73 -8.67 3.71
C TYR A 102 -10.08 -9.13 4.30
N CYS A 103 -11.20 -8.56 3.87
CA CYS A 103 -12.53 -8.97 4.35
C CYS A 103 -12.86 -10.42 3.96
N ASP A 104 -12.41 -10.84 2.78
CA ASP A 104 -12.66 -12.19 2.27
C ASP A 104 -11.66 -13.19 2.87
N ASN A 105 -10.37 -12.86 2.84
CA ASN A 105 -9.32 -13.82 3.16
C ASN A 105 -8.84 -13.77 4.62
N ARG A 106 -9.16 -12.70 5.36
CA ARG A 106 -8.81 -12.45 6.78
C ARG A 106 -7.32 -12.47 7.13
N LEU A 107 -6.43 -12.40 6.13
CA LEU A 107 -4.98 -12.52 6.35
C LEU A 107 -4.19 -11.34 5.77
N TYR A 108 -4.58 -10.79 4.62
CA TYR A 108 -3.85 -9.74 3.94
C TYR A 108 -4.75 -8.93 3.01
N ASP A 109 -4.32 -7.70 2.71
CA ASP A 109 -4.88 -6.85 1.66
C ASP A 109 -3.80 -6.53 0.63
N ALA A 110 -4.20 -6.33 -0.62
CA ALA A 110 -3.27 -5.93 -1.67
C ALA A 110 -3.98 -5.16 -2.78
N TRP A 111 -3.33 -4.10 -3.24
CA TRP A 111 -3.78 -3.32 -4.38
C TRP A 111 -2.58 -2.83 -5.18
N MET A 112 -2.86 -2.28 -6.35
CA MET A 112 -1.86 -1.59 -7.13
C MET A 112 -2.44 -0.38 -7.86
N VAL A 113 -1.56 0.55 -8.19
CA VAL A 113 -1.86 1.68 -9.07
C VAL A 113 -0.95 1.60 -10.28
N VAL A 114 -1.51 1.76 -11.48
CA VAL A 114 -0.79 1.67 -12.75
C VAL A 114 -0.92 2.99 -13.49
N SER A 115 0.18 3.48 -14.07
CA SER A 115 0.16 4.68 -14.90
C SER A 115 -0.71 4.47 -16.14
N LYS A 116 -1.26 5.55 -16.70
CA LYS A 116 -2.17 5.48 -17.86
C LYS A 116 -1.52 4.89 -19.11
N ASP A 117 -0.22 5.09 -19.27
CA ASP A 117 0.59 4.52 -20.34
C ASP A 117 1.14 3.11 -20.00
N ARG A 118 0.78 2.57 -18.83
CA ARG A 118 1.21 1.26 -18.30
C ARG A 118 2.72 1.11 -18.18
N ARG A 119 3.48 2.19 -18.10
CA ARG A 119 4.94 2.17 -17.94
C ARG A 119 5.40 2.09 -16.50
N GLU A 120 4.54 2.40 -15.54
CA GLU A 120 4.86 2.44 -14.12
C GLU A 120 3.73 1.79 -13.31
N ALA A 121 4.09 1.00 -12.30
CA ALA A 121 3.11 0.39 -11.41
C ALA A 121 3.65 0.26 -9.99
N LEU A 122 2.85 0.69 -9.01
CA LEU A 122 3.13 0.54 -7.59
C LEU A 122 2.16 -0.47 -6.98
N VAL A 123 2.69 -1.55 -6.42
CA VAL A 123 1.93 -2.54 -5.67
C VAL A 123 2.14 -2.29 -4.18
N THR A 124 1.04 -2.21 -3.44
CA THR A 124 1.06 -2.19 -1.97
C THR A 124 0.45 -3.48 -1.46
N TYR A 125 1.17 -4.16 -0.58
CA TYR A 125 0.74 -5.39 0.07
C TYR A 125 0.79 -5.18 1.58
N ILE A 126 -0.30 -5.45 2.28
CA ILE A 126 -0.37 -5.39 3.74
C ILE A 126 -0.72 -6.78 4.29
N GLN A 127 0.22 -7.40 5.01
CA GLN A 127 -0.05 -8.54 5.86
C GLN A 127 -0.79 -8.05 7.10
N VAL A 128 -2.03 -8.51 7.28
CA VAL A 128 -2.80 -8.18 8.48
C VAL A 128 -2.47 -9.17 9.58
N MET A 129 -2.63 -10.48 9.33
CA MET A 129 -2.33 -11.54 10.29
C MET A 129 -1.19 -12.44 9.78
N GLN A 130 -0.13 -12.56 10.58
CA GLN A 130 0.89 -13.57 10.37
C GLN A 130 0.35 -14.96 10.73
N ARG A 131 0.81 -15.96 9.98
CA ARG A 131 0.63 -17.36 10.34
C ARG A 131 1.98 -18.06 10.42
N PRO A 132 2.16 -19.03 11.34
CA PRO A 132 3.31 -19.91 11.28
C PRO A 132 3.16 -20.91 10.13
N ASN A 133 4.28 -21.31 9.53
CA ASN A 133 4.40 -22.43 8.58
C ASN A 133 3.32 -22.47 7.46
N TYR A 134 3.05 -21.32 6.84
CA TYR A 134 2.14 -21.23 5.70
C TYR A 134 2.91 -21.41 4.38
N LYS A 135 2.23 -21.91 3.36
CA LYS A 135 2.78 -21.96 2.00
C LYS A 135 3.11 -20.55 1.50
N SER A 136 4.18 -20.41 0.71
CA SER A 136 4.55 -19.15 0.09
C SER A 136 3.34 -18.48 -0.56
N ARG A 137 3.14 -17.19 -0.28
CA ARG A 137 2.01 -16.44 -0.81
C ARG A 137 2.38 -15.85 -2.14
N ARG A 138 1.52 -16.06 -3.14
CA ARG A 138 1.67 -15.46 -4.47
C ARG A 138 0.49 -14.55 -4.78
N ILE A 139 0.77 -13.36 -5.32
CA ILE A 139 -0.25 -12.46 -5.84
C ILE A 139 -0.08 -12.28 -7.35
N ARG A 140 -1.20 -12.12 -8.06
CA ARG A 140 -1.22 -11.86 -9.50
C ARG A 140 -1.55 -10.40 -9.73
N LEU A 141 -0.71 -9.69 -10.49
CA LEU A 141 -0.90 -8.27 -10.77
C LEU A 141 -1.97 -8.08 -11.86
N LYS A 142 -2.37 -6.83 -12.09
CA LYS A 142 -3.42 -6.46 -13.06
C LYS A 142 -3.04 -5.16 -13.77
N GLY A 143 -3.64 -4.92 -14.94
CA GLY A 143 -3.55 -3.64 -15.64
C GLY A 143 -2.22 -3.34 -16.34
N LEU A 144 -1.28 -4.30 -16.36
CA LEU A 144 0.01 -4.17 -17.05
C LEU A 144 -0.14 -4.47 -18.55
N ASP A 145 0.85 -4.04 -19.35
CA ASP A 145 1.01 -4.51 -20.73
C ASP A 145 1.69 -5.87 -20.75
N GLU A 146 1.06 -6.87 -21.36
CA GLU A 146 1.54 -8.25 -21.41
C GLU A 146 2.91 -8.40 -22.09
N ASN A 147 3.20 -7.55 -23.07
CA ASN A 147 4.38 -7.64 -23.92
C ASN A 147 5.52 -6.74 -23.44
N THR A 148 5.28 -5.91 -22.43
CA THR A 148 6.31 -5.05 -21.84
C THR A 148 7.07 -5.80 -20.75
N VAL A 149 8.38 -5.54 -20.65
CA VAL A 149 9.21 -6.00 -19.55
C VAL A 149 9.24 -4.92 -18.48
N TYR A 150 9.02 -5.31 -17.23
CA TYR A 150 9.03 -4.43 -16.08
C TYR A 150 10.18 -4.82 -15.15
N ARG A 151 10.93 -3.84 -14.67
CA ARG A 151 11.94 -4.00 -13.64
C ARG A 151 11.37 -3.64 -12.28
N ASN A 152 11.52 -4.54 -11.31
CA ASN A 152 11.28 -4.23 -9.89
C ASN A 152 12.43 -3.35 -9.37
N GLU A 153 12.13 -2.12 -8.98
CA GLU A 153 13.17 -1.18 -8.51
C GLU A 153 13.86 -1.63 -7.22
N GLN A 154 13.17 -2.36 -6.35
CA GLN A 154 13.73 -2.82 -5.09
C GLN A 154 14.67 -4.02 -5.26
N THR A 155 14.39 -4.94 -6.18
CA THR A 155 15.18 -6.17 -6.37
C THR A 155 16.08 -6.15 -7.60
N GLY A 156 15.82 -5.26 -8.56
CA GLY A 156 16.49 -5.21 -9.86
C GLY A 156 16.03 -6.30 -10.84
N GLU A 157 15.18 -7.24 -10.40
CA GLU A 157 14.68 -8.33 -11.23
C GLU A 157 13.71 -7.82 -12.31
N THR A 158 13.71 -8.47 -13.46
CA THR A 158 12.83 -8.13 -14.58
C THR A 158 11.83 -9.25 -14.89
N PHE A 159 10.61 -8.86 -15.23
CA PHE A 159 9.52 -9.77 -15.55
C PHE A 159 8.71 -9.21 -16.71
N THR A 160 8.18 -10.06 -17.58
CA THR A 160 7.16 -9.61 -18.54
C THR A 160 5.87 -9.28 -17.78
N GLY A 161 5.07 -8.33 -18.29
CA GLY A 161 3.76 -8.04 -17.71
C GLY A 161 2.85 -9.26 -17.69
N SER A 162 2.93 -10.11 -18.73
CA SER A 162 2.26 -11.41 -18.76
C SER A 162 2.68 -12.33 -17.61
N ALA A 163 3.97 -12.42 -17.28
CA ALA A 163 4.43 -13.21 -16.14
C ALA A 163 3.88 -12.66 -14.81
N LEU A 164 3.92 -11.34 -14.62
CA LEU A 164 3.40 -10.69 -13.41
C LEU A 164 1.89 -10.89 -13.24
N MET A 165 1.12 -10.89 -14.33
CA MET A 165 -0.34 -11.04 -14.29
C MET A 165 -0.78 -12.51 -14.20
N TYR A 166 -0.15 -13.42 -14.91
CA TYR A 166 -0.61 -14.81 -15.00
C TYR A 166 0.12 -15.77 -14.05
N ALA A 167 1.46 -15.68 -13.99
CA ALA A 167 2.24 -16.50 -13.07
C ALA A 167 2.22 -15.91 -11.65
N GLY A 168 2.27 -14.58 -11.52
CA GLY A 168 2.27 -13.84 -10.26
C GLY A 168 3.64 -13.75 -9.57
N ILE A 169 3.72 -12.91 -8.53
CA ILE A 169 4.93 -12.69 -7.72
C ILE A 169 4.76 -13.21 -6.30
N ASN A 170 5.81 -13.84 -5.77
CA ASN A 170 5.84 -14.32 -4.40
C ASN A 170 6.08 -13.16 -3.43
N ILE A 171 5.31 -13.14 -2.33
CA ILE A 171 5.51 -12.21 -1.22
C ILE A 171 6.39 -12.89 -0.18
N ALA A 172 7.54 -12.27 0.09
CA ALA A 172 8.55 -12.76 1.03
C ALA A 172 9.14 -11.59 1.84
N GLY A 173 9.76 -11.94 2.97
CA GLY A 173 10.49 -10.99 3.83
C GLY A 173 9.60 -10.20 4.81
N LEU A 174 8.42 -10.71 5.16
CA LEU A 174 7.55 -10.09 6.17
C LEU A 174 7.48 -10.97 7.41
N HIS A 175 7.68 -10.36 8.58
CA HIS A 175 7.55 -11.02 9.87
C HIS A 175 6.81 -10.12 10.88
N GLY A 176 5.74 -10.66 11.48
CA GLY A 176 4.81 -10.00 12.39
C GLY A 176 3.46 -9.68 11.76
N ASP A 177 2.52 -9.29 12.62
CA ASP A 177 1.23 -8.73 12.21
C ASP A 177 1.40 -7.31 11.68
N PHE A 178 0.43 -6.88 10.86
CA PHE A 178 0.33 -5.52 10.34
C PHE A 178 1.63 -5.04 9.67
N LYS A 179 2.23 -5.88 8.82
CA LYS A 179 3.45 -5.57 8.08
C LYS A 179 3.12 -5.28 6.62
N GLY A 180 3.70 -4.21 6.08
CA GLY A 180 3.49 -3.84 4.69
C GLY A 180 4.74 -4.00 3.81
N LYS A 181 4.51 -4.03 2.50
CA LYS A 181 5.56 -4.02 1.49
C LYS A 181 5.11 -3.22 0.27
N LEU A 182 5.99 -2.36 -0.23
CA LEU A 182 5.85 -1.71 -1.52
C LEU A 182 6.72 -2.43 -2.56
N MET A 183 6.19 -2.60 -3.77
CA MET A 183 6.94 -3.08 -4.92
C MET A 183 6.67 -2.15 -6.09
N HIS A 184 7.72 -1.56 -6.66
CA HIS A 184 7.61 -0.56 -7.72
C HIS A 184 8.19 -1.12 -9.01
N PHE A 185 7.38 -1.12 -10.06
CA PHE A 185 7.71 -1.72 -11.36
C PHE A 185 7.75 -0.64 -12.43
N ILE A 186 8.87 -0.57 -13.15
CA ILE A 186 9.07 0.39 -14.24
C ILE A 186 9.36 -0.38 -15.54
N ALA A 187 8.67 -0.02 -16.61
CA ALA A 187 8.91 -0.57 -17.94
C ALA A 187 10.34 -0.27 -18.42
N VAL A 188 11.03 -1.31 -18.92
CA VAL A 188 12.38 -1.24 -19.49
C VAL A 188 12.39 -1.41 -21.00
#